data_AF-A0A7V9IB19-F1
#
_entry.id   AF-A0A7V9IB19-F1
#
_cell.length_a   1.000
_cell.length_b   1.000
_cell.length_c   1.000
_cell.angle_alpha   90.00
_cell.angle_beta   90.00
_cell.angle_gamma   90.00
#
_symmetry.space_group_name_H-M   'P 1'
#
loop_
_entity.id
_entity.type
_entity.pdbx_description
1 polymer ?
#
loop_
_entity_poly.entity_id
_entity_poly.type
_entity_poly.pdbx_seq_one_letter_code
_entity_poly.pdbx_strand_id
1 'polypeptide(L)'
;MRRSEIANRLFYPDRGHSAAAGRAICATCRARAECLAFALENPDATEFGVWGGTSPRERQALVKEQNGGAPKRKPPLCSMGCGGRAIAQGLCRHHYDQERYRATASA
;
A
#
# COMPACT_ATOMS: atom_id res chain seq x y z
N MET A 1 -9.48 -23.70 -30.35
CA MET A 1 -9.33 -22.91 -29.11
C MET A 1 -8.29 -21.83 -29.35
N ARG A 2 -8.65 -20.55 -29.22
CA ARG A 2 -7.78 -19.45 -29.62
C ARG A 2 -6.70 -19.26 -28.54
N ARG A 3 -5.42 -19.30 -28.93
CA ARG A 3 -4.25 -19.15 -28.03
C ARG A 3 -4.31 -17.88 -27.16
N SER A 4 -5.05 -16.86 -27.58
CA SER A 4 -5.24 -15.59 -26.87
C SER A 4 -6.02 -15.72 -25.55
N GLU A 5 -6.99 -16.64 -25.45
CA GLU A 5 -7.80 -16.81 -24.23
C GLU A 5 -6.99 -17.46 -23.09
N ILE A 6 -6.03 -18.31 -23.46
CA ILE A 6 -5.12 -18.97 -22.50
C ILE A 6 -4.22 -17.93 -21.84
N ALA A 7 -3.65 -17.01 -22.62
CA ALA A 7 -2.81 -15.94 -22.07
C ALA A 7 -3.58 -15.05 -21.08
N ASN A 8 -4.84 -14.74 -21.37
CA ASN A 8 -5.67 -13.92 -20.49
C ASN A 8 -5.87 -14.61 -19.12
N ARG A 9 -6.28 -15.88 -19.09
CA ARG A 9 -6.51 -16.62 -17.84
C ARG A 9 -5.23 -16.88 -17.02
N LEU A 10 -4.05 -16.89 -17.66
CA LEU A 10 -2.76 -17.06 -16.99
C LEU A 10 -2.34 -15.82 -16.20
N PHE A 11 -2.61 -14.62 -16.72
CA PHE A 11 -2.28 -13.36 -16.07
C PHE A 11 -3.45 -12.78 -15.27
N TYR A 12 -4.69 -13.14 -15.60
CA TYR A 12 -5.91 -12.76 -14.89
C TYR A 12 -6.67 -14.02 -14.44
N PRO A 13 -6.16 -14.73 -13.41
CA PRO A 13 -6.85 -15.90 -12.88
C PRO A 13 -8.19 -15.51 -12.24
N ASP A 14 -9.20 -16.38 -12.38
CA ASP A 14 -10.47 -16.24 -11.67
C ASP A 14 -10.25 -16.15 -10.15
N ARG A 15 -11.16 -15.50 -9.42
CA ARG A 15 -11.07 -15.38 -7.96
C ARG A 15 -10.85 -16.76 -7.32
N GLY A 16 -9.72 -16.94 -6.63
CA GLY A 16 -9.33 -18.20 -5.97
C GLY A 16 -8.37 -19.09 -6.76
N HIS A 17 -8.08 -18.77 -8.03
CA HIS A 17 -7.08 -19.51 -8.81
C HIS A 17 -5.67 -18.94 -8.58
N SER A 18 -4.68 -19.83 -8.58
CA SER A 18 -3.30 -19.43 -8.28
C SER A 18 -2.69 -18.58 -9.40
N ALA A 19 -1.99 -17.52 -9.02
CA ALA A 19 -1.15 -16.71 -9.90
C ALA A 19 0.19 -17.39 -10.28
N ALA A 20 0.39 -18.67 -9.93
CA ALA A 20 1.68 -19.35 -10.04
C ALA A 20 2.16 -19.48 -11.48
N ALA A 21 1.28 -19.83 -12.41
CA ALA A 21 1.63 -19.99 -13.82
C ALA A 21 2.03 -18.65 -14.47
N GLY A 22 1.27 -17.58 -14.21
CA GLY A 22 1.63 -16.23 -14.66
C GLY A 22 2.97 -15.75 -14.09
N ARG A 23 3.23 -16.01 -12.79
CA ARG A 23 4.51 -15.67 -12.16
C ARG A 23 5.69 -16.42 -12.78
N ALA A 24 5.53 -17.69 -13.10
CA ALA A 24 6.57 -18.49 -13.75
C ALA A 24 6.95 -17.91 -15.13
N ILE A 25 5.97 -17.45 -15.91
CA ILE A 25 6.23 -16.80 -17.21
C ILE A 25 6.91 -15.44 -17.01
N CYS A 26 6.50 -14.66 -16.01
CA CYS A 26 7.16 -13.39 -15.70
C CYS A 26 8.64 -13.57 -15.32
N ALA A 27 9.04 -14.71 -14.74
CA ALA A 27 10.42 -14.97 -14.34
C ALA A 27 11.39 -14.99 -15.53
N THR A 28 10.91 -15.36 -16.73
CA THR A 28 11.71 -15.37 -17.96
C THR A 28 11.55 -14.08 -18.78
N CYS A 29 10.74 -13.13 -18.33
CA CYS A 29 10.44 -11.91 -19.07
C CYS A 29 11.51 -10.84 -18.84
N ARG A 30 12.19 -10.40 -19.91
CA ARG A 30 13.19 -9.33 -19.86
C ARG A 30 12.65 -7.98 -19.36
N ALA A 31 11.39 -7.68 -19.63
CA ALA A 31 10.74 -6.41 -19.24
C ALA A 31 10.12 -6.48 -17.83
N ARG A 32 10.45 -7.49 -17.03
CA ARG A 32 9.85 -7.70 -15.70
C ARG A 32 10.03 -6.48 -14.79
N ALA A 33 11.21 -5.87 -14.79
CA ALA A 33 11.52 -4.71 -13.94
C ALA A 33 10.68 -3.48 -14.35
N GLU A 34 10.65 -3.16 -15.65
CA GLU A 34 9.85 -2.07 -16.20
C GLU A 34 8.35 -2.27 -15.96
N CYS A 35 7.87 -3.51 -16.17
CA CYS A 35 6.48 -3.88 -15.91
C CYS A 35 6.11 -3.75 -14.42
N LEU A 36 7.02 -4.07 -13.51
CA LEU A 36 6.81 -3.89 -12.07
C LEU A 36 6.78 -2.40 -11.70
N ALA A 37 7.70 -1.59 -12.23
CA ALA A 37 7.72 -0.15 -12.00
C ALA A 37 6.40 0.50 -12.45
N PHE A 38 5.95 0.17 -13.67
CA PHE A 38 4.67 0.63 -14.19
C PHE A 38 3.48 0.25 -13.28
N ALA A 39 3.47 -0.98 -12.75
CA ALA A 39 2.40 -1.45 -11.88
C ALA A 39 2.41 -0.78 -10.49
N LEU A 40 3.56 -0.34 -10.00
CA LEU A 40 3.67 0.42 -8.76
C LEU A 40 3.24 1.89 -8.96
N GLU A 41 3.53 2.47 -10.12
CA GLU A 41 3.14 3.83 -10.49
C GLU A 41 1.64 3.95 -10.82
N ASN A 42 1.03 2.88 -11.35
CA ASN A 42 -0.36 2.86 -11.81
C ASN A 42 -1.18 1.78 -11.08
N PRO A 43 -1.43 1.93 -9.77
CA PRO A 43 -2.15 0.94 -8.97
C PRO A 43 -3.60 0.75 -9.44
N ASP A 44 -4.26 1.80 -9.94
CA ASP A 44 -5.66 1.73 -10.38
C ASP A 44 -5.82 0.87 -11.65
N ALA A 45 -4.88 0.97 -12.59
CA ALA A 45 -4.90 0.20 -13.83
C ALA A 45 -4.39 -1.25 -13.63
N THR A 46 -3.63 -1.48 -12.57
CA THR A 46 -3.00 -2.78 -12.28
C THR A 46 -3.51 -3.39 -10.98
N GLU A 47 -4.77 -3.11 -10.61
CA GLU A 47 -5.39 -3.69 -9.40
C GLU A 47 -5.53 -5.22 -9.50
N PHE A 48 -5.73 -5.74 -10.71
CA PHE A 48 -5.97 -7.16 -10.96
C PHE A 48 -4.84 -7.82 -11.74
N GLY A 49 -4.73 -9.14 -11.59
CA GLY A 49 -3.80 -9.95 -12.36
C GLY A 49 -2.33 -9.84 -11.95
N VAL A 50 -1.49 -10.56 -12.69
CA VAL A 50 -0.05 -10.70 -12.48
C VAL A 50 0.71 -9.68 -13.32
N TRP A 51 1.45 -8.80 -12.64
CA TRP A 51 2.28 -7.76 -13.26
C TRP A 51 3.68 -7.83 -12.69
N GLY A 52 4.72 -7.78 -13.52
CA GLY A 52 6.11 -7.83 -13.04
C GLY A 52 6.49 -9.08 -12.23
N GLY A 53 5.71 -10.17 -12.34
CA GLY A 53 5.88 -11.38 -11.52
C GLY A 53 5.31 -11.26 -10.11
N THR A 54 4.41 -10.31 -9.87
CA THR A 54 3.73 -10.09 -8.59
C THR A 54 2.22 -10.17 -8.77
N SER A 55 1.53 -10.75 -7.79
CA SER A 55 0.08 -10.69 -7.65
C SER A 55 -0.37 -9.37 -6.98
N PRO A 56 -1.66 -9.03 -7.01
CA PRO A 56 -2.16 -7.81 -6.37
C PRO A 56 -1.78 -7.71 -4.89
N ARG A 57 -1.87 -8.83 -4.17
CA ARG A 57 -1.51 -8.93 -2.75
C ARG A 57 -0.03 -8.69 -2.51
N GLU A 58 0.83 -9.23 -3.38
CA GLU A 58 2.28 -9.03 -3.30
C GLU A 58 2.67 -7.59 -3.64
N ARG A 59 2.03 -6.96 -4.64
CA ARG A 59 2.22 -5.53 -4.94
C ARG A 59 1.87 -4.65 -3.75
N GLN A 60 0.72 -4.89 -3.12
CA GLN A 60 0.33 -4.14 -1.93
C GLN A 60 1.31 -4.30 -0.76
N ALA A 61 1.98 -5.46 -0.64
CA ALA A 61 3.03 -5.66 0.35
C ALA A 61 4.27 -4.82 0.00
N LEU A 62 4.72 -4.84 -1.25
CA LEU A 62 5.86 -4.05 -1.73
C LEU A 62 5.64 -2.55 -1.54
N VAL A 63 4.45 -2.03 -1.85
CA VAL A 63 4.10 -0.62 -1.62
C VAL A 63 4.16 -0.26 -0.13
N LYS A 64 3.75 -1.17 0.76
CA LYS A 64 3.85 -0.95 2.22
C LYS A 64 5.29 -0.95 2.70
N GLU A 65 6.13 -1.83 2.16
CA GLU A 65 7.56 -1.89 2.48
C GLU A 65 8.29 -0.63 1.98
N GLN A 66 8.03 -0.19 0.75
CA GLN A 66 8.63 1.02 0.17
C GLN A 66 8.23 2.29 0.93
N ASN A 67 6.98 2.38 1.39
CA ASN A 67 6.50 3.52 2.19
C ASN A 67 6.88 3.41 3.68
N GLY A 68 7.83 2.54 4.04
CA GLY A 68 8.38 2.45 5.39
C GLY A 68 7.37 2.02 6.45
N GLY A 69 6.41 1.15 6.07
CA GLY A 69 5.49 0.42 6.94
C GLY A 69 5.34 0.97 8.35
N ALA A 70 4.75 2.17 8.49
CA ALA A 70 4.50 2.74 9.81
C ALA A 70 3.66 1.73 10.61
N PRO A 71 4.13 1.30 11.79
CA PRO A 71 3.46 0.23 12.52
C PRO A 71 2.03 0.69 12.86
N LYS A 72 1.03 -0.17 12.65
CA LYS A 72 -0.38 0.04 13.07
C LYS A 72 -0.52 0.03 14.60
N ARG A 73 0.41 0.62 15.35
CA ARG A 73 0.32 0.79 16.79
C ARG A 73 -0.72 1.85 17.05
N LYS A 74 -1.69 1.54 17.91
CA LYS A 74 -2.59 2.57 18.45
C LYS A 74 -1.70 3.64 19.10
N PRO A 75 -1.94 4.94 18.85
CA PRO A 75 -1.19 6.00 19.50
C PRO A 75 -1.23 5.82 21.03
N PRO A 76 -0.16 6.22 21.75
CA PRO A 76 -0.19 6.14 23.21
C PRO A 76 -1.40 6.91 23.73
N LEU A 77 -2.07 6.32 24.72
CA LEU A 77 -3.09 7.03 25.47
C LEU A 77 -2.39 8.10 26.31
N CYS A 78 -3.02 9.27 26.43
CA CYS A 78 -2.52 10.31 27.33
C CYS A 78 -2.45 9.76 28.76
N SER A 79 -1.28 9.87 29.42
CA SER A 79 -1.05 9.44 30.80
C SER A 79 -1.90 10.20 31.83
N MET A 80 -2.49 11.33 31.45
CA MET A 80 -3.37 12.15 32.29
C MET A 80 -4.85 11.69 32.27
N GLY A 81 -5.18 10.54 31.66
CA GLY A 81 -6.51 9.94 31.75
C GLY A 81 -7.62 10.63 30.95
N CYS A 82 -7.29 11.57 30.05
CA CYS A 82 -8.28 12.38 29.32
C CYS A 82 -9.03 11.66 28.17
N GLY A 83 -8.93 10.33 28.07
CA GLY A 83 -9.60 9.52 27.03
C GLY A 83 -9.16 9.78 25.58
N GLY A 84 -8.27 10.75 25.34
CA GLY A 84 -7.81 11.16 24.02
C GLY A 84 -6.55 10.44 23.53
N ARG A 85 -6.44 10.25 22.21
CA ARG A 85 -5.24 9.70 21.53
C ARG A 85 -4.13 10.76 21.46
N ALA A 86 -2.92 10.45 21.93
CA ALA A 86 -1.75 11.32 21.77
C ALA A 86 -1.11 11.16 20.37
N ILE A 87 -0.67 12.24 19.73
CA ILE A 87 0.05 12.15 18.44
C ILE A 87 1.54 11.88 18.68
N ALA A 88 2.28 11.54 17.61
CA ALA A 88 3.69 11.12 17.65
C ALA A 88 4.65 12.12 18.34
N GLN A 89 4.24 13.40 18.47
CA GLN A 89 5.00 14.46 19.13
C GLN A 89 4.68 14.61 20.64
N GLY A 90 3.92 13.67 21.23
CA GLY A 90 3.63 13.68 22.67
C GLY A 90 2.56 14.68 23.12
N LEU A 91 1.91 15.38 22.19
CA LEU A 91 0.81 16.30 22.48
C LEU A 91 -0.53 15.64 22.11
N CYS A 92 -1.60 15.91 22.85
CA CYS A 92 -2.94 15.47 22.46
C CYS A 92 -3.61 16.53 21.57
N ARG A 93 -4.62 16.11 20.79
CA ARG A 93 -5.44 17.01 19.95
C ARG A 93 -6.04 18.20 20.75
N HIS A 94 -6.29 18.01 22.05
CA HIS A 94 -6.81 19.04 22.95
C HIS A 94 -5.74 20.04 23.43
N HIS A 95 -4.46 19.65 23.44
CA HIS A 95 -3.34 20.57 23.70
C HIS A 95 -2.94 21.39 22.46
N TYR A 96 -3.16 20.83 21.26
CA TYR A 96 -2.78 21.46 19.99
C TYR A 96 -3.49 22.81 19.73
N ASP A 97 -4.56 23.14 20.45
CA ASP A 97 -5.28 24.41 20.30
C ASP A 97 -4.71 25.57 21.14
N GLN A 98 -3.90 25.32 22.18
CA GLN A 98 -3.40 26.42 23.03
C GLN A 98 -2.28 27.25 22.39
N GLU A 99 -1.38 26.61 21.62
CA GLU A 99 -0.26 27.34 21.01
C GLU A 99 -0.72 28.21 19.82
N ARG A 100 -1.78 27.80 19.12
CA ARG A 100 -2.34 28.58 18.00
C ARG A 100 -3.20 29.75 18.49
N TYR A 101 -3.87 29.63 19.65
CA TYR A 101 -4.63 30.73 20.25
C TYR A 101 -3.73 31.80 20.90
N ARG A 102 -2.55 31.41 21.44
CA ARG A 102 -1.54 32.39 21.90
C ARG A 102 -0.83 33.11 20.75
N ALA A 103 -0.70 32.49 19.58
CA ALA A 103 -0.08 33.11 18.42
C ALA A 103 -0.96 34.16 17.71
N THR A 104 -2.29 34.17 17.95
CA THR A 104 -3.20 35.20 17.41
C THR A 104 -3.61 36.26 18.43
N ALA A 105 -3.19 36.15 19.70
CA ALA A 105 -3.49 37.12 20.76
C ALA A 105 -2.32 38.07 21.06
N SER A 106 -1.36 38.20 20.13
CA SER A 106 -0.20 39.10 20.24
C SER A 106 0.12 39.81 18.92
N ALA A 107 -0.92 40.22 18.19
CA ALA A 107 -0.83 41.21 17.12
C ALA A 107 -2.08 42.10 17.17
#